data_AF-A0A8J9Z345-F1
#
_entry.id   AF-A0A8J9Z345-F1
#
_cell.length_a   1.000
_cell.length_b   1.000
_cell.length_c   1.000
_cell.angle_alpha   90.00
_cell.angle_beta   90.00
_cell.angle_gamma   90.00
#
_symmetry.space_group_name_H-M   'P 1'
#
loop_
_entity.id
_entity.type
_entity.pdbx_description
1 polymer ?
#
loop_
_entity_poly.entity_id
_entity_poly.type
_entity_poly.pdbx_seq_one_letter_code
_entity_poly.pdbx_strand_id
1 'polypeptide(L)'
;MVGCGILSFIFIIFVPALTLGHTGYYNYYDEVAQSICTAASSRQGWVFALRRDCLGTAPTCYNICQSARADMEEAISYNGRGSECFDAVNIAKNRPSLRPNPGDRETDAGKVGLVTYRYHQGGCSWAPNHCGPNYCCCRIPY
;
A
#
# COMPACT_ATOMS: atom_id res chain seq x y z
N MET A 1 -34.85 -50.45 -41.15
CA MET A 1 -33.65 -49.59 -41.28
C MET A 1 -33.91 -48.27 -40.58
N VAL A 2 -33.72 -48.21 -39.27
CA VAL A 2 -33.64 -46.96 -38.49
C VAL A 2 -32.74 -47.28 -37.31
N GLY A 3 -31.60 -46.61 -37.19
CA GLY A 3 -30.64 -46.91 -36.14
C GLY A 3 -29.55 -45.85 -36.01
N CYS A 4 -29.66 -45.09 -34.92
CA CYS A 4 -28.60 -44.40 -34.19
C CYS A 4 -27.89 -43.21 -34.88
N GLY A 5 -28.51 -42.03 -34.81
CA GLY A 5 -27.78 -40.76 -34.90
C GLY A 5 -27.24 -40.39 -33.51
N ILE A 6 -25.92 -40.50 -33.32
CA ILE A 6 -25.24 -40.05 -32.11
C ILE A 6 -25.16 -38.52 -32.18
N LEU A 7 -26.08 -37.83 -31.50
CA LEU A 7 -25.98 -36.41 -31.22
C LEU A 7 -24.89 -36.22 -30.15
N SER A 8 -23.68 -35.89 -30.62
CA SER A 8 -22.55 -35.54 -29.77
C SER A 8 -22.80 -34.15 -29.15
N PHE A 9 -23.33 -34.14 -27.93
CA PHE A 9 -23.45 -32.91 -27.13
C PHE A 9 -22.08 -32.57 -26.56
N ILE A 10 -21.34 -31.69 -27.25
CA ILE A 10 -20.15 -31.06 -26.69
C ILE A 10 -20.62 -30.08 -25.61
N PHE A 11 -20.58 -30.51 -24.34
CA PHE A 11 -20.65 -29.60 -23.21
C PHE A 11 -19.35 -28.79 -23.17
N ILE A 12 -19.38 -27.58 -23.72
CA ILE A 12 -18.34 -26.59 -23.47
C ILE A 12 -18.49 -26.17 -22.00
N ILE A 13 -17.72 -26.81 -21.12
CA ILE A 13 -17.56 -26.32 -19.76
C ILE A 13 -16.72 -25.04 -19.89
N PHE A 14 -17.40 -23.89 -19.93
CA PHE A 14 -16.77 -22.62 -19.60
C PHE A 14 -16.35 -22.73 -18.14
N VAL A 15 -15.12 -23.16 -17.91
CA VAL A 15 -14.48 -22.97 -16.61
C VAL A 15 -14.25 -21.47 -16.53
N PRO A 16 -14.97 -20.71 -15.68
CA PRO A 16 -14.51 -19.37 -15.38
C PRO A 16 -13.11 -19.56 -14.80
N ALA A 17 -12.10 -19.08 -15.53
CA ALA A 17 -10.79 -18.91 -14.97
C ALA A 17 -10.98 -17.94 -13.80
N LEU A 18 -11.08 -18.49 -12.59
CA LEU A 18 -10.86 -17.75 -11.36
C LEU A 18 -9.46 -17.17 -11.53
N THR A 19 -9.40 -15.91 -11.95
CA THR A 19 -8.24 -15.08 -11.70
C THR A 19 -8.17 -14.99 -10.19
N LEU A 20 -7.43 -15.93 -9.60
CA LEU A 20 -7.06 -15.93 -8.21
C LEU A 20 -6.13 -14.72 -8.05
N GLY A 21 -6.72 -13.53 -7.98
CA GLY A 21 -6.06 -12.33 -7.53
C GLY A 21 -5.63 -12.62 -6.11
N HIS A 22 -4.41 -13.12 -5.96
CA HIS A 22 -3.74 -13.15 -4.68
C HIS A 22 -3.60 -11.68 -4.28
N THR A 23 -4.49 -11.21 -3.42
CA THR A 23 -4.19 -10.07 -2.56
C THR A 23 -2.98 -10.51 -1.73
N GLY A 24 -1.80 -10.06 -2.19
CA GLY A 24 -0.52 -10.49 -1.65
C GLY A 24 -0.44 -10.22 -0.15
N TYR A 25 0.13 -11.20 0.55
CA TYR A 25 0.56 -11.18 1.93
C TYR A 25 1.00 -9.78 2.42
N TYR A 26 0.56 -9.37 3.61
CA TYR A 26 0.95 -8.11 4.25
C TYR A 26 2.45 -7.83 4.08
N ASN A 27 2.79 -6.71 3.45
CA ASN A 27 4.17 -6.32 3.24
C ASN A 27 4.66 -5.54 4.45
N TYR A 28 5.72 -6.03 5.10
CA TYR A 28 6.33 -5.37 6.27
C TYR A 28 6.58 -3.86 6.05
N TYR A 29 6.96 -3.42 4.84
CA TYR A 29 7.14 -2.00 4.55
C TYR A 29 5.83 -1.21 4.54
N ASP A 30 4.73 -1.81 4.06
CA ASP A 30 3.42 -1.16 4.05
C ASP A 30 2.91 -1.00 5.48
N GLU A 31 3.07 -2.03 6.31
CA GLU A 31 2.66 -2.00 7.72
C GLU A 31 3.42 -0.95 8.54
N VAL A 32 4.75 -0.85 8.32
CA VAL A 32 5.56 0.19 8.95
C VAL A 32 5.17 1.58 8.44
N ALA A 33 4.92 1.74 7.13
CA ALA A 33 4.47 3.01 6.58
C ALA A 33 3.12 3.42 7.18
N GLN A 34 2.16 2.50 7.24
CA GLN A 34 0.84 2.72 7.81
C GLN A 34 0.93 3.12 9.29
N SER A 35 1.78 2.43 10.05
CA SER A 35 2.05 2.74 11.46
C SER A 35 2.63 4.14 11.64
N ILE A 36 3.65 4.50 10.85
CA ILE A 36 4.28 5.83 10.92
C ILE A 36 3.28 6.91 10.54
N CYS A 37 2.55 6.75 9.43
CA CYS A 37 1.57 7.73 8.98
C CYS A 37 0.46 7.93 10.03
N THR A 38 -0.04 6.84 10.62
CA THR A 38 -1.07 6.90 11.67
C THR A 38 -0.55 7.67 12.89
N ALA A 39 0.64 7.33 13.38
CA ALA A 39 1.27 8.00 14.52
C ALA A 39 1.65 9.47 14.23
N ALA A 40 1.96 9.79 12.97
CA ALA A 40 2.30 11.14 12.53
C ALA A 40 1.09 12.07 12.44
N SER A 41 -0.13 11.52 12.39
CA SER A 41 -1.34 12.29 12.17
C SER A 41 -1.69 13.13 13.40
N SER A 42 -1.72 14.45 13.25
CA SER A 42 -2.05 15.39 14.33
C SER A 42 -3.55 15.66 14.49
N ARG A 43 -4.40 15.13 13.61
CA ARG A 43 -5.85 15.36 13.61
C ARG A 43 -6.56 14.04 13.36
N GLN A 44 -7.77 13.92 13.91
CA GLN A 44 -8.65 12.78 13.69
C GLN A 44 -8.98 12.63 12.19
N GLY A 45 -8.99 11.38 11.74
CA GLY A 45 -9.41 10.98 10.40
C GLY A 45 -8.91 9.58 10.07
N TRP A 46 -9.30 9.08 8.92
CA TRP A 46 -8.84 7.81 8.39
C TRP A 46 -7.51 8.01 7.69
N VAL A 47 -6.47 7.33 8.15
CA VAL A 47 -5.10 7.49 7.65
C VAL A 47 -4.75 6.32 6.73
N PHE A 48 -4.11 6.64 5.61
CA PHE A 48 -3.64 5.68 4.63
C PHE A 48 -2.17 5.96 4.30
N ALA A 49 -1.38 4.90 4.19
CA ALA A 49 -0.05 4.95 3.62
C ALA A 49 -0.08 4.43 2.18
N LEU A 50 0.12 5.34 1.22
CA LEU A 50 0.13 5.00 -0.21
C LEU A 50 1.55 4.89 -0.73
N ARG A 51 1.85 3.85 -1.49
CA ARG A 51 3.16 3.69 -2.15
C ARG A 51 3.37 4.80 -3.17
N ARG A 52 4.59 5.34 -3.21
CA ARG A 52 5.06 6.28 -4.24
C ARG A 52 6.23 5.66 -4.98
N ASP A 53 6.15 5.68 -6.30
CA ASP A 53 7.25 5.25 -7.15
C ASP A 53 8.46 6.20 -7.00
N CYS A 54 9.65 5.64 -7.10
CA CYS A 54 10.91 6.36 -7.06
C CYS A 54 11.43 6.76 -8.45
N LEU A 55 10.69 6.45 -9.52
CA LEU A 55 11.03 6.89 -10.87
C LEU A 55 10.98 8.42 -10.97
N GLY A 56 11.84 8.99 -11.84
CA GLY A 56 11.98 10.44 -12.05
C GLY A 56 10.70 11.15 -12.51
N THR A 57 9.66 10.42 -12.88
CA THR A 57 8.36 10.93 -13.33
C THR A 57 7.25 10.68 -12.32
N ALA A 58 7.56 10.15 -11.14
CA ALA A 58 6.56 9.81 -10.13
C ALA A 58 5.82 11.08 -9.65
N PRO A 59 4.47 11.04 -9.57
CA PRO A 59 3.69 12.16 -9.02
C PRO A 59 4.12 12.51 -7.59
N THR A 60 3.84 13.74 -7.17
CA THR A 60 4.03 14.15 -5.78
C THR A 60 3.06 13.41 -4.87
N CYS A 61 3.38 13.31 -3.58
CA CYS A 61 2.47 12.68 -2.61
C CYS A 61 1.13 13.41 -2.51
N TYR A 62 1.11 14.73 -2.68
CA TYR A 62 -0.12 15.49 -2.82
C TYR A 62 -1.00 14.96 -3.95
N ASN A 63 -0.45 14.78 -5.15
CA ASN A 63 -1.20 14.26 -6.29
C ASN A 63 -1.64 12.81 -6.07
N ILE A 64 -0.79 11.98 -5.45
CA ILE A 64 -1.13 10.59 -5.13
C ILE A 64 -2.33 10.53 -4.18
N CYS A 65 -2.34 11.30 -3.09
CA CYS A 65 -3.46 11.31 -2.15
C CYS A 65 -4.76 11.76 -2.85
N GLN A 66 -4.68 12.80 -3.70
CA GLN A 66 -5.86 13.29 -4.42
C GLN A 66 -6.40 12.27 -5.43
N SER A 67 -5.53 11.63 -6.20
CA SER A 67 -5.95 10.62 -7.18
C SER A 67 -6.53 9.38 -6.52
N ALA A 68 -6.04 9.00 -5.34
CA ALA A 68 -6.53 7.83 -4.60
C ALA A 68 -7.76 8.12 -3.71
N ARG A 69 -8.32 9.33 -3.79
CA ARG A 69 -9.44 9.74 -2.92
C ARG A 69 -10.62 8.79 -2.99
N ALA A 70 -11.08 8.44 -4.19
CA ALA A 70 -12.25 7.60 -4.38
C ALA A 70 -12.05 6.21 -3.75
N ASP A 71 -10.88 5.60 -3.98
CA ASP A 71 -10.52 4.29 -3.41
C ASP A 71 -10.43 4.36 -1.88
N MET A 72 -9.87 5.44 -1.33
CA MET A 72 -9.80 5.66 0.12
C MET A 72 -11.20 5.80 0.72
N GLU A 73 -12.10 6.58 0.11
CA GLU A 73 -13.49 6.77 0.55
C GLU A 73 -14.30 5.48 0.48
N GLU A 74 -14.11 4.68 -0.59
CA GLU A 74 -14.70 3.35 -0.74
C GLU A 74 -14.25 2.41 0.38
N ALA A 75 -12.95 2.37 0.69
CA ALA A 75 -12.38 1.48 1.70
C ALA A 75 -12.96 1.69 3.11
N ILE A 76 -13.42 2.91 3.43
CA ILE A 76 -14.04 3.25 4.72
C ILE A 76 -15.56 3.40 4.62
N SER A 77 -16.15 3.17 3.44
CA SER A 77 -17.58 3.40 3.16
C SER A 77 -18.07 4.77 3.63
N TYR A 78 -17.24 5.80 3.45
CA TYR A 78 -17.49 7.16 3.91
C TYR A 78 -17.08 8.16 2.85
N ASN A 79 -18.03 8.99 2.43
CA ASN A 79 -17.78 10.09 1.50
C ASN A 79 -17.30 11.31 2.31
N GLY A 80 -15.98 11.42 2.45
CA GLY A 80 -15.34 12.47 3.23
C GLY A 80 -15.36 13.84 2.56
N ARG A 81 -14.85 14.84 3.28
CA ARG A 81 -14.73 16.22 2.79
C ARG A 81 -13.58 16.45 1.81
N GLY A 82 -12.84 15.40 1.47
CA GLY A 82 -11.64 15.44 0.63
C GLY A 82 -10.55 14.52 1.14
N SER A 83 -9.44 14.50 0.40
CA SER A 83 -8.20 13.85 0.82
C SER A 83 -7.10 14.90 1.00
N GLU A 84 -6.21 14.67 1.96
CA GLU A 84 -5.04 15.51 2.16
C GLU A 84 -3.79 14.67 2.36
N CYS A 85 -2.66 15.15 1.83
CA CYS A 85 -1.34 14.68 2.23
C CYS A 85 -0.87 15.51 3.42
N PHE A 86 -0.45 14.87 4.52
CA PHE A 86 0.03 15.57 5.71
C PHE A 86 1.47 15.22 6.10
N ASP A 87 2.00 14.11 5.60
CA ASP A 87 3.38 13.69 5.79
C ASP A 87 3.80 12.79 4.61
N ALA A 88 5.09 12.52 4.48
CA ALA A 88 5.60 11.51 3.58
C ALA A 88 6.86 10.88 4.16
N VAL A 89 7.08 9.61 3.85
CA VAL A 89 8.19 8.84 4.43
C VAL A 89 8.99 8.12 3.37
N ASN A 90 10.28 7.97 3.64
CA ASN A 90 11.12 7.00 2.95
C ASN A 90 11.39 5.83 3.89
N ILE A 91 11.05 4.62 3.44
CA ILE A 91 11.45 3.39 4.08
C ILE A 91 12.56 2.76 3.24
N ALA A 92 13.74 2.64 3.82
CA ALA A 92 14.91 2.14 3.12
C ALA A 92 14.72 0.66 2.76
N LYS A 93 14.82 0.36 1.47
CA LYS A 93 14.84 -1.02 0.96
C LYS A 93 16.26 -1.60 1.05
N ASN A 94 16.37 -2.93 0.93
CA ASN A 94 17.65 -3.67 0.86
C ASN A 94 18.54 -3.46 2.09
N ARG A 95 17.94 -3.31 3.27
CA ARG A 95 18.65 -3.31 4.55
C ARG A 95 18.41 -4.64 5.27
N PRO A 96 19.36 -5.11 6.11
CA PRO A 96 19.13 -6.27 6.95
C PRO A 96 17.88 -6.06 7.81
N SER A 97 16.90 -6.94 7.70
CA SER A 97 15.84 -7.02 8.71
C SER A 97 16.38 -7.71 9.95
N LEU A 98 16.01 -7.20 11.12
CA LEU A 98 16.20 -7.98 12.35
C LEU A 98 15.36 -9.24 12.25
N ARG A 99 15.86 -10.33 12.84
CA ARG A 99 15.15 -11.61 12.87
C ARG A 99 13.82 -11.42 13.58
N PRO A 100 12.77 -12.15 13.16
CA PRO A 100 11.57 -12.29 13.97
C PRO A 100 11.97 -12.67 15.39
N ASN A 101 11.28 -12.11 16.37
CA ASN A 101 11.51 -12.40 17.78
C ASN A 101 10.34 -13.21 18.37
N PRO A 102 10.29 -14.53 18.12
CA PRO A 102 9.16 -15.37 18.54
C PRO A 102 9.32 -15.96 19.96
N GLY A 103 10.37 -15.62 20.72
CA GLY A 103 10.63 -16.20 22.04
C GLY A 103 11.27 -15.21 23.01
N ASP A 104 11.62 -15.67 24.21
CA ASP A 104 12.03 -14.80 25.33
C ASP A 104 13.43 -14.17 25.18
N ARG A 105 14.18 -14.51 24.13
CA ARG A 105 15.56 -14.05 23.91
C ARG A 105 15.69 -13.21 22.64
N GLU A 106 15.96 -11.93 22.85
CA GLU A 106 16.24 -10.96 21.79
C GLU A 106 17.63 -11.17 21.17
N THR A 107 17.77 -12.09 20.21
CA THR A 107 19.08 -12.37 19.58
C THR A 107 19.67 -11.21 18.78
N ASP A 108 18.82 -10.23 18.46
CA ASP A 108 19.17 -9.03 17.72
C ASP A 108 19.07 -7.75 18.56
N ALA A 109 18.99 -7.86 19.89
CA ALA A 109 19.07 -6.72 20.79
C ALA A 109 20.31 -5.86 20.49
N GLY A 110 20.10 -4.54 20.37
CA GLY A 110 21.15 -3.57 20.08
C GLY A 110 21.61 -3.51 18.62
N LYS A 111 21.05 -4.32 17.72
CA LYS A 111 21.35 -4.23 16.27
C LYS A 111 20.48 -3.17 15.60
N VAL A 112 21.06 -2.48 14.61
CA VAL A 112 20.34 -1.50 13.81
C VAL A 112 19.34 -2.21 12.92
N GLY A 113 18.06 -1.86 13.07
CA GLY A 113 16.97 -2.39 12.24
C GLY A 113 16.68 -1.54 11.01
N LEU A 114 15.41 -1.54 10.60
CA LEU A 114 14.93 -0.80 9.43
C LEU A 114 15.17 0.70 9.59
N VAL A 115 15.70 1.33 8.54
CA VAL A 115 15.89 2.79 8.48
C VAL A 115 14.67 3.44 7.85
N THR A 116 14.10 4.43 8.54
CA THR A 116 13.00 5.25 8.03
C THR A 116 13.35 6.73 8.16
N TYR A 117 12.87 7.54 7.21
CA TYR A 117 13.06 8.98 7.19
C TYR A 117 11.73 9.67 6.95
N ARG A 118 11.39 10.65 7.79
CA ARG A 118 10.17 11.45 7.67
C ARG A 118 10.49 12.78 7.01
N TYR A 119 9.73 13.12 5.98
CA TYR A 119 9.84 14.39 5.26
C TYR A 119 8.92 15.47 5.84
N HIS A 120 8.03 15.09 6.77
CA HIS A 120 6.98 15.97 7.26
C HIS A 120 6.13 16.50 6.10
N GLN A 121 5.43 17.61 6.31
CA GLN A 121 4.58 18.23 5.30
C GLN A 121 5.34 18.62 4.02
N GLY A 122 6.65 18.90 4.11
CA GLY A 122 7.49 19.19 2.94
C GLY A 122 7.63 18.02 1.96
N GLY A 123 7.41 16.79 2.44
CA GLY A 123 7.38 15.59 1.60
C GLY A 123 6.20 15.52 0.64
N CYS A 124 5.09 16.21 0.95
CA CYS A 124 3.88 16.16 0.14
C CYS A 124 4.06 16.78 -1.24
N SER A 125 4.88 17.83 -1.34
CA SER A 125 5.20 18.53 -2.58
C SER A 125 6.57 18.15 -3.14
N TRP A 126 7.23 17.12 -2.59
CA TRP A 126 8.58 16.75 -2.99
C TRP A 126 8.61 16.24 -4.44
N ALA A 127 9.33 16.97 -5.30
CA ALA A 127 9.53 16.61 -6.69
C ALA A 127 10.59 15.51 -6.84
N PRO A 128 10.46 14.61 -7.82
CA PRO A 128 11.39 13.50 -7.99
C PRO A 128 12.78 13.95 -8.49
N ASN A 129 13.68 14.24 -7.56
CA ASN A 129 15.12 14.42 -7.80
C ASN A 129 15.95 13.21 -7.32
N HIS A 130 15.45 12.46 -6.34
CA HIS A 130 15.98 11.21 -5.81
C HIS A 130 14.83 10.27 -5.38
N CYS A 131 15.14 9.02 -5.04
CA CYS A 131 14.16 8.07 -4.50
C CYS A 131 13.79 8.45 -3.05
N GLY A 132 12.84 9.37 -2.92
CA GLY A 132 12.26 9.80 -1.66
C GLY A 132 11.25 10.94 -1.85
N PRO A 133 10.17 11.00 -1.04
CA PRO A 133 9.56 9.91 -0.25
C PRO A 133 9.08 8.73 -1.13
N ASN A 134 9.03 7.51 -0.56
CA ASN A 134 8.50 6.32 -1.24
C ASN A 134 7.17 5.81 -0.66
N TYR A 135 6.67 6.46 0.39
CA TYR A 135 5.28 6.36 0.86
C TYR A 135 4.73 7.75 1.18
N CYS A 136 3.44 7.93 0.92
CA CYS A 136 2.67 9.14 1.16
C CYS A 136 1.70 8.90 2.31
N CYS A 137 1.67 9.81 3.29
CA CYS A 137 0.71 9.76 4.38
C CYS A 137 -0.50 10.61 4.01
N CYS A 138 -1.58 9.92 3.64
CA CYS A 138 -2.84 10.51 3.24
C CYS A 138 -3.87 10.39 4.36
N ARG A 139 -4.76 11.37 4.48
CA ARG A 139 -5.88 11.32 5.41
C ARG A 139 -7.18 11.71 4.72
N ILE A 140 -8.26 11.00 5.04
CA ILE A 140 -9.63 11.46 4.88
C ILE A 140 -10.08 12.03 6.23
N PRO A 141 -10.28 13.35 6.37
CA PRO A 141 -10.80 13.95 7.60
C PRO A 141 -12.16 13.36 7.95
N TYR A 142 -12.38 13.08 9.24
CA TYR A 142 -13.70 12.68 9.75
C TYR A 142 -14.67 13.87 9.66
#